data_AF-A0A3B9VAN0-F1
#
_entry.id   AF-A0A3B9VAN0-F1
#
_cell.length_a   1.000
_cell.length_b   1.000
_cell.length_c   1.000
_cell.angle_alpha   90.00
_cell.angle_beta   90.00
_cell.angle_gamma   90.00
#
_symmetry.space_group_name_H-M   'P 1'
#
loop_
_entity.id
_entity.type
_entity.pdbx_description
1 polymer ?
#
loop_
_entity_poly.entity_id
_entity_poly.type
_entity_poly.pdbx_seq_one_letter_code
_entity_poly.pdbx_strand_id
1 'polypeptide(L)'
;MPAFAGMTISSVVSGFFNTLLIRRSTSVAANYRASCLAQSKASFIAKLSVVLEEADESSFYLEFIIDEKIMKHSCQHIDTMDNENNPPVTPL
;
A
#
# COMPACT_ATOMS: atom_id res chain seq x y z
N MET A 1 25.64 23.32 3.93
CA MET A 1 25.23 21.91 3.96
C MET A 1 24.47 21.59 2.69
N PRO A 2 24.89 20.65 1.83
CA PRO A 2 24.00 20.09 0.83
C PRO A 2 23.84 18.58 1.08
N ALA A 3 22.73 18.19 1.71
CA ALA A 3 22.32 16.78 1.83
C ALA A 3 21.54 16.28 0.59
N PHE A 4 21.50 17.07 -0.50
CA PHE A 4 20.65 16.81 -1.67
C PHE A 4 21.43 16.55 -2.96
N ALA A 5 22.78 16.50 -2.91
CA ALA A 5 23.59 16.16 -4.07
C ALA A 5 23.49 14.66 -4.37
N GLY A 6 22.59 14.26 -5.27
CA GLY A 6 22.48 12.89 -5.79
C GLY A 6 21.11 12.22 -5.65
N MET A 7 20.12 12.85 -5.00
CA MET A 7 18.79 12.26 -4.88
C MET A 7 17.97 12.56 -6.13
N THR A 8 17.67 11.53 -6.91
CA THR A 8 16.76 11.65 -8.06
C THR A 8 15.35 11.98 -7.56
N ILE A 9 14.56 12.69 -8.36
CA ILE A 9 13.16 13.06 -8.03
C ILE A 9 12.36 11.79 -7.64
N SER A 10 12.61 10.67 -8.31
CA SER A 10 12.03 9.36 -7.99
C SER A 10 12.32 8.89 -6.56
N SER A 11 13.54 9.09 -6.04
CA SER A 11 13.90 8.71 -4.67
C SER A 11 13.25 9.59 -3.60
N VAL A 12 13.10 10.90 -3.87
CA VAL A 12 12.40 11.83 -2.95
C VAL A 12 10.92 11.48 -2.86
N VAL A 13 10.30 11.27 -4.03
CA VAL A 13 8.88 10.96 -4.17
C VAL A 13 8.54 9.62 -3.52
N SER A 14 9.38 8.59 -3.74
CA SER A 14 9.18 7.28 -3.10
C SER A 14 9.24 7.35 -1.56
N GLY A 15 10.20 8.09 -0.98
CA GLY A 15 10.30 8.26 0.48
C GLY A 15 9.10 9.00 1.07
N PHE A 16 8.58 10.01 0.36
CA PHE A 16 7.39 10.73 0.75
C PHE A 16 6.15 9.82 0.79
N PHE A 17 5.93 9.04 -0.27
CA PHE A 17 4.79 8.13 -0.33
C PHE A 17 4.86 7.02 0.73
N ASN A 18 6.02 6.45 0.98
CA ASN A 18 6.18 5.44 2.04
C ASN A 18 5.77 6.02 3.41
N THR A 19 6.23 7.22 3.72
CA THR A 19 5.89 7.91 4.97
C THR A 19 4.40 8.25 5.05
N LEU A 20 3.79 8.70 3.93
CA LEU A 20 2.37 9.00 3.88
C LEU A 20 1.49 7.74 4.02
N LEU A 21 1.80 6.67 3.29
CA LEU A 21 1.03 5.42 3.32
C LEU A 21 1.04 4.78 4.72
N ILE A 22 2.19 4.76 5.41
CA ILE A 22 2.28 4.24 6.78
C ILE A 22 1.43 5.08 7.73
N ARG A 23 1.47 6.42 7.59
CA ARG A 23 0.69 7.32 8.45
C ARG A 23 -0.82 7.25 8.18
N ARG A 24 -1.22 7.14 6.91
CA ARG A 24 -2.64 7.03 6.52
C ARG A 24 -3.23 5.68 6.92
N SER A 25 -2.51 4.57 6.66
CA SER A 25 -2.97 3.22 7.05
C SER A 25 -3.16 3.07 8.56
N THR A 26 -2.27 3.64 9.37
CA THR A 26 -2.42 3.66 10.83
C THR A 26 -3.59 4.53 11.30
N SER A 27 -3.85 5.65 10.63
CA SER A 27 -5.00 6.52 10.91
C SER A 27 -6.33 5.87 10.57
N VAL A 28 -6.43 5.16 9.43
CA VAL A 28 -7.59 4.33 9.05
C VAL A 28 -7.92 3.32 10.14
N ALA A 29 -6.92 2.56 10.61
CA ALA A 29 -7.10 1.56 11.66
C ALA A 29 -7.53 2.18 13.01
N ALA A 30 -6.95 3.32 13.39
CA ALA A 30 -7.28 4.03 14.63
C ALA A 30 -8.71 4.60 14.59
N ASN A 31 -9.09 5.26 13.49
CA ASN A 31 -10.41 5.84 13.32
C ASN A 31 -11.51 4.78 13.20
N TYR A 32 -11.21 3.64 12.55
CA TYR A 32 -12.12 2.50 12.53
C TYR A 32 -12.34 1.92 13.93
N ARG A 33 -11.27 1.78 14.74
CA ARG A 33 -11.43 1.36 16.13
C ARG A 33 -12.24 2.38 16.95
N ALA A 34 -12.05 3.67 16.69
CA ALA A 34 -12.78 4.74 17.37
C ALA A 34 -14.25 4.84 16.92
N SER A 35 -14.59 4.42 15.70
CA SER A 35 -15.98 4.31 15.24
C SER A 35 -16.68 3.17 15.95
N CYS A 36 -16.04 2.00 16.11
CA CYS A 36 -16.58 0.88 16.89
C CYS A 36 -16.89 1.21 18.37
N LEU A 37 -16.24 2.24 18.92
CA LEU A 37 -16.47 2.74 20.29
C LEU A 37 -17.41 3.95 20.37
N ALA A 38 -17.99 4.38 19.24
CA ALA A 38 -18.83 5.57 19.19
C ALA A 38 -20.11 5.39 20.01
N GLN A 39 -20.43 6.40 20.81
CA GLN A 39 -21.59 6.42 21.71
C GLN A 39 -22.91 6.79 21.00
N SER A 40 -22.85 7.17 19.72
CA SER A 40 -24.03 7.55 18.94
C SER A 40 -23.88 7.16 17.47
N LYS A 41 -25.02 6.91 16.80
CA LYS A 41 -25.05 6.62 15.35
C LYS A 41 -24.42 7.75 14.52
N ALA A 42 -24.66 9.01 14.88
CA ALA A 42 -24.07 10.15 14.19
C ALA A 42 -22.54 10.17 14.32
N SER A 43 -22.00 9.90 15.51
CA SER A 43 -20.55 9.83 15.73
C SER A 43 -19.91 8.62 15.03
N PHE A 44 -20.61 7.49 14.99
CA PHE A 44 -20.18 6.31 14.22
C PHE A 44 -20.04 6.65 12.74
N ILE A 45 -21.09 7.22 12.12
CA ILE A 45 -21.11 7.57 10.69
C ILE A 45 -20.03 8.60 10.38
N ALA A 46 -19.89 9.65 11.20
CA ALA A 46 -18.88 10.68 10.99
C ALA A 46 -17.45 10.11 11.00
N LYS A 47 -17.12 9.26 11.99
CA LYS A 47 -15.79 8.62 12.05
C LYS A 47 -15.57 7.63 10.92
N LEU A 48 -16.60 6.89 10.51
CA LEU A 48 -16.49 5.97 9.39
C LEU A 48 -16.28 6.69 8.06
N SER A 49 -16.87 7.89 7.87
CA SER A 49 -16.62 8.74 6.71
C SER A 49 -15.13 9.10 6.58
N VAL A 50 -14.49 9.46 7.70
CA VAL A 50 -13.04 9.76 7.74
C VAL A 50 -12.20 8.53 7.35
N VAL A 51 -12.56 7.35 7.86
CA VAL A 51 -11.89 6.09 7.47
C VAL A 51 -11.99 5.85 5.97
N LEU A 52 -13.16 6.12 5.38
CA LEU A 52 -13.40 5.95 3.95
C LEU A 52 -12.57 6.93 3.12
N GLU A 53 -12.56 8.21 3.49
CA GLU A 53 -11.77 9.25 2.82
C GLU A 53 -10.27 8.92 2.83
N GLU A 54 -9.73 8.50 3.97
CA GLU A 54 -8.30 8.15 4.05
C GLU A 54 -7.94 6.86 3.30
N ALA A 55 -8.87 5.91 3.21
CA ALA A 55 -8.68 4.70 2.41
C ALA A 55 -8.72 5.01 0.91
N ASP A 56 -9.63 5.87 0.47
CA ASP A 56 -9.76 6.32 -0.92
C ASP A 56 -8.51 7.11 -1.37
N GLU A 57 -8.04 8.05 -0.55
CA GLU A 57 -6.77 8.76 -0.79
C GLU A 57 -5.60 7.78 -0.94
N SER A 58 -5.54 6.76 -0.08
CA SER A 58 -4.48 5.75 -0.13
C SER A 58 -4.53 4.92 -1.41
N SER A 59 -5.74 4.58 -1.90
CA SER A 59 -5.93 3.88 -3.17
C SER A 59 -5.49 4.74 -4.35
N PHE A 60 -5.90 6.01 -4.37
CA PHE A 60 -5.48 6.97 -5.41
C PHE A 60 -3.96 7.09 -5.50
N TYR A 61 -3.26 7.18 -4.36
CA TYR A 61 -1.79 7.26 -4.39
C TYR A 61 -1.15 5.96 -4.88
N LEU A 62 -1.73 4.79 -4.60
CA LEU A 62 -1.23 3.52 -5.14
C LEU A 62 -1.38 3.45 -6.66
N GLU A 63 -2.54 3.84 -7.18
CA GLU A 63 -2.80 3.93 -8.62
C GLU A 63 -1.82 4.92 -9.28
N PHE A 64 -1.64 6.11 -8.68
CA PHE A 64 -0.70 7.11 -9.16
C PHE A 64 0.76 6.59 -9.21
N ILE A 65 1.19 5.82 -8.22
CA ILE A 65 2.55 5.22 -8.20
C ILE A 65 2.73 4.19 -9.32
N ILE A 66 1.67 3.41 -9.60
CA ILE A 66 1.65 2.41 -10.68
C ILE A 66 1.72 3.12 -12.05
N ASP A 67 0.89 4.14 -12.26
CA ASP A 67 0.82 4.91 -13.50
C ASP A 67 2.12 5.65 -13.81
N GLU A 68 2.75 6.27 -12.80
CA GLU A 68 4.03 6.96 -12.93
C GLU A 68 5.23 6.01 -13.04
N LYS A 69 5.02 4.68 -13.00
CA LYS A 69 6.07 3.65 -13.04
C LYS A 69 7.21 3.90 -12.05
N ILE A 70 6.90 4.54 -10.91
CA ILE A 70 7.88 4.88 -9.87
C ILE A 70 8.38 3.60 -9.19
N MET A 71 7.53 2.58 -9.13
CA MET A 71 7.90 1.23 -8.73
C MET A 71 8.64 0.55 -9.90
N LYS A 72 9.98 0.60 -9.88
CA LYS A 72 10.75 -0.40 -10.63
C LYS A 72 10.35 -1.77 -10.09
N HIS A 73 9.83 -2.64 -10.95
CA HIS A 73 9.74 -4.07 -10.67
C HIS A 73 11.17 -4.57 -10.38
N SER A 74 11.59 -4.56 -9.11
CA SER A 74 12.63 -5.47 -8.64
C SER A 74 11.98 -6.85 -8.48
N CYS A 75 11.52 -7.41 -9.59
CA CYS A 75 11.20 -8.82 -9.69
C CYS A 75 12.15 -9.39 -10.75
N GLN A 76 13.44 -9.39 -10.42
CA GLN A 76 14.34 -10.39 -10.97
C GLN A 76 14.47 -11.44 -9.88
N HIS A 77 14.11 -12.68 -10.19
CA HIS A 77 14.33 -13.90 -9.40
C HIS A 77 13.15 -14.44 -8.55
N ILE A 78 12.00 -14.69 -9.18
CA ILE A 78 11.15 -15.83 -8.79
C ILE A 78 10.60 -16.52 -10.05
N ASP A 79 11.50 -16.94 -10.93
CA ASP A 79 11.23 -18.00 -11.90
C ASP A 79 12.30 -19.05 -11.64
N THR A 80 11.95 -20.13 -10.96
CA THR A 80 12.50 -21.51 -11.03
C THR A 80 12.28 -22.21 -9.68
N MET A 81 11.06 -22.70 -9.38
CA MET A 81 10.85 -23.77 -8.38
C MET A 81 9.57 -24.60 -8.64
N ASP A 82 9.01 -24.62 -9.86
CA ASP A 82 7.80 -25.42 -10.18
C ASP A 82 8.06 -26.58 -11.15
N ASN A 83 9.20 -27.27 -11.03
CA ASN A 83 9.41 -28.52 -11.76
C ASN A 83 10.34 -29.49 -11.02
N GLU A 84 9.81 -30.31 -10.09
CA GLU A 84 10.41 -31.63 -9.83
C GLU A 84 9.56 -32.66 -9.04
N ASN A 85 8.24 -32.50 -8.82
CA ASN A 85 7.50 -33.44 -7.95
C ASN A 85 6.17 -33.99 -8.47
N ASN A 86 5.94 -34.03 -9.79
CA ASN A 86 4.81 -34.81 -10.32
C ASN A 86 5.31 -36.07 -11.03
N PRO A 87 5.08 -37.29 -10.50
CA PRO A 87 5.44 -38.51 -11.22
C PRO A 87 4.62 -38.62 -12.52
N PRO A 88 5.18 -39.22 -13.59
CA PRO A 88 4.47 -39.37 -14.85
C PRO A 88 3.24 -40.25 -14.65
N VAL A 89 2.07 -39.70 -14.94
CA VAL A 89 0.82 -40.46 -14.99
C VAL A 89 0.89 -41.34 -16.24
N THR A 90 1.13 -42.63 -16.06
CA THR A 90 1.04 -43.62 -17.14
C THR A 90 -0.43 -43.79 -17.57
N PRO A 91 -0.78 -43.61 -18.85
CA PRO A 91 -2.08 -44.06 -19.35
C PRO A 91 -2.10 -45.58 -19.42
N LEU A 92 -3.26 -46.18 -19.12
CA LEU A 92 -3.55 -47.62 -19.25
C LEU A 92 -3.21 -48.18 -20.63
#